data_AF-A0A842XEF4-F1
#
_entry.id   AF-A0A842XEF4-F1
#
_cell.length_a   1.000
_cell.length_b   1.000
_cell.length_c   1.000
_cell.angle_alpha   90.00
_cell.angle_beta   90.00
_cell.angle_gamma   90.00
#
_symmetry.space_group_name_H-M   'P 1'
#
loop_
_entity.id
_entity.type
_entity.pdbx_description
1 polymer ?
#
loop_
_entity_poly.entity_id
_entity_poly.type
_entity_poly.pdbx_seq_one_letter_code
_entity_poly.pdbx_strand_id
1 'polypeptide(L)'
;MKMTKEIVKENEIVKTVKKAGGKNVLKIEIPRPRRIFILINKKIFEKTIRYLTKKMGFSHLSTITGVDVGEEIEVIYHLNCAGTIELSLKVRVPKDKPALPTITNLVPGATLYEREVHDLLGVTFEGHPDLSPIILPEGWAPDVYPLRKKWTIEKIQEKVTKGGKR
;
A
#
# COMPACT_ATOMS: atom_id res chain seq x y z
N MET A 1 6.57 -27.18 19.73
CA MET A 1 7.78 -27.15 18.86
C MET A 1 7.61 -26.38 17.54
N LYS A 2 6.39 -26.06 17.05
CA LYS A 2 6.17 -25.20 15.86
C LYS A 2 6.28 -23.68 16.14
N MET A 3 5.77 -23.21 17.28
CA MET A 3 5.80 -21.78 17.65
C MET A 3 7.22 -21.20 17.72
N THR A 4 8.19 -21.95 18.23
CA THR A 4 9.59 -21.50 18.35
C THR A 4 10.27 -21.30 16.99
N LYS A 5 9.96 -22.12 15.97
CA LYS A 5 10.51 -21.96 14.61
C LYS A 5 9.97 -20.72 13.89
N GLU A 6 8.74 -20.35 14.17
CA GLU A 6 8.09 -19.19 13.54
C GLU A 6 8.58 -17.87 14.14
N ILE A 7 8.76 -17.80 15.46
CA ILE A 7 9.37 -16.66 16.15
C ILE A 7 10.80 -16.39 15.64
N VAL A 8 11.57 -17.46 15.36
CA VAL A 8 12.93 -17.33 14.78
C VAL A 8 12.86 -16.73 13.37
N LYS A 9 11.94 -17.21 12.53
CA LYS A 9 11.75 -16.72 11.16
C LYS A 9 11.28 -15.26 11.11
N GLU A 10 10.41 -14.85 12.04
CA GLU A 10 9.96 -13.45 12.18
C GLU A 10 11.13 -12.51 12.50
N ASN A 11 11.96 -12.88 13.46
CA ASN A 11 13.13 -12.09 13.86
C ASN A 11 14.17 -12.00 12.74
N GLU A 12 14.35 -13.07 11.96
CA GLU A 12 15.21 -13.06 10.77
C GLU A 12 14.70 -12.08 9.71
N ILE A 13 13.39 -12.05 9.45
CA ILE A 13 12.79 -11.11 8.51
C ILE A 13 13.03 -9.67 8.96
N VAL A 14 12.75 -9.37 10.23
CA VAL A 14 12.96 -8.03 10.80
C VAL A 14 14.43 -7.62 10.72
N LYS A 15 15.36 -8.50 11.11
CA LYS A 15 16.81 -8.23 11.02
C LYS A 15 17.24 -7.97 9.57
N THR A 16 16.75 -8.76 8.63
CA THR A 16 17.11 -8.65 7.21
C THR A 16 16.60 -7.35 6.61
N VAL A 17 15.33 -7.01 6.85
CA VAL A 17 14.75 -5.75 6.38
C VAL A 17 15.47 -4.55 7.02
N LYS A 18 15.80 -4.61 8.31
CA LYS A 18 16.58 -3.57 9.00
C LYS A 18 17.98 -3.41 8.41
N LYS A 19 18.68 -4.52 8.11
CA LYS A 19 20.01 -4.50 7.48
C LYS A 19 19.98 -3.98 6.05
N ALA A 20 18.97 -4.37 5.27
CA ALA A 20 18.83 -3.97 3.87
C ALA A 20 18.34 -2.53 3.68
N GLY A 21 17.46 -2.06 4.57
CA GLY A 21 16.86 -0.72 4.51
C GLY A 21 17.61 0.36 5.30
N GLY A 22 18.40 -0.01 6.30
CA GLY A 22 19.20 0.91 7.12
C GLY A 22 18.33 2.01 7.74
N LYS A 23 18.74 3.28 7.57
CA LYS A 23 18.02 4.46 8.07
C LYS A 23 16.65 4.71 7.42
N ASN A 24 16.33 4.01 6.32
CA ASN A 24 15.07 4.21 5.60
C ASN A 24 13.92 3.33 6.14
N VAL A 25 14.19 2.46 7.13
CA VAL A 25 13.17 1.77 7.89
C VAL A 25 12.82 2.63 9.11
N LEU A 26 11.62 3.19 9.11
CA LEU A 26 11.19 4.18 10.08
C LEU A 26 10.63 3.54 11.35
N LYS A 27 9.85 2.46 11.19
CA LYS A 27 9.19 1.78 12.32
C LYS A 27 9.03 0.30 12.02
N ILE A 28 9.22 -0.54 13.04
CA ILE A 28 8.95 -1.98 13.00
C ILE A 28 8.15 -2.34 14.23
N GLU A 29 7.04 -3.05 14.04
CA GLU A 29 6.15 -3.49 15.12
C GLU A 29 5.74 -4.95 14.88
N ILE A 30 5.71 -5.74 15.95
CA ILE A 30 5.18 -7.11 15.95
C ILE A 30 4.01 -7.12 16.92
N PRO A 31 2.79 -6.76 16.48
CA PRO A 31 1.64 -6.68 17.39
C PRO A 31 1.25 -8.05 17.98
N ARG A 32 1.50 -9.14 17.25
CA ARG A 32 1.24 -10.51 17.67
C ARG A 32 2.10 -11.49 16.85
N PRO A 33 2.25 -12.75 17.27
CA PRO A 33 2.97 -13.75 16.49
C PRO A 33 2.48 -13.80 15.04
N ARG A 34 3.42 -13.96 14.10
CA ARG A 34 3.22 -14.03 12.65
C ARG A 34 2.68 -12.77 11.98
N ARG A 35 2.63 -11.63 12.67
CA ARG A 35 2.16 -10.35 12.14
C ARG A 35 3.24 -9.31 12.33
N ILE A 36 3.81 -8.83 11.23
CA ILE A 36 4.89 -7.84 11.23
C ILE A 36 4.42 -6.62 10.49
N PHE A 37 4.53 -5.44 11.11
CA PHE A 37 4.29 -4.16 10.46
C PHE A 37 5.63 -3.44 10.29
N ILE A 38 5.91 -2.98 9.08
CA ILE A 38 7.15 -2.26 8.77
C ILE A 38 6.78 -0.99 8.01
N LEU A 39 7.16 0.17 8.55
CA LEU A 39 7.06 1.44 7.86
C LEU A 39 8.41 1.80 7.24
N ILE A 40 8.42 2.06 5.94
CA ILE A 40 9.61 2.44 5.17
C ILE A 40 9.42 3.76 4.42
N ASN A 41 10.54 4.38 4.07
CA ASN A 41 10.54 5.52 3.14
C ASN A 41 10.33 5.05 1.69
N LYS A 42 9.62 5.85 0.89
CA LYS A 42 9.42 5.63 -0.56
C LYS A 42 10.73 5.30 -1.31
N LYS A 43 11.86 5.90 -0.94
CA LYS A 43 13.17 5.68 -1.60
C LYS A 43 13.60 4.22 -1.70
N ILE A 44 13.25 3.38 -0.72
CA ILE A 44 13.64 1.97 -0.69
C ILE A 44 12.51 1.02 -1.06
N PHE A 45 11.33 1.55 -1.43
CA PHE A 45 10.12 0.76 -1.63
C PHE A 45 10.29 -0.32 -2.70
N GLU A 46 10.71 0.04 -3.92
CA GLU A 46 10.85 -0.92 -5.02
C GLU A 46 11.87 -2.02 -4.70
N LYS A 47 13.04 -1.62 -4.17
CA LYS A 47 14.08 -2.56 -3.74
C LYS A 47 13.56 -3.53 -2.67
N THR A 48 12.75 -3.03 -1.74
CA THR A 48 12.20 -3.82 -0.62
C THR A 48 11.17 -4.82 -1.13
N ILE A 49 10.19 -4.38 -1.94
CA ILE A 49 9.18 -5.28 -2.54
C ILE A 49 9.86 -6.36 -3.40
N ARG A 50 10.82 -5.98 -4.25
CA ARG A 50 11.57 -6.93 -5.08
C ARG A 50 12.30 -7.97 -4.23
N TYR A 51 12.92 -7.56 -3.14
CA TYR A 51 13.61 -8.47 -2.23
C TYR A 51 12.63 -9.41 -1.50
N LEU A 52 11.54 -8.88 -0.95
CA LEU A 52 10.51 -9.66 -0.26
C LEU A 52 9.91 -10.73 -1.18
N THR A 53 9.54 -10.34 -2.40
CA THR A 53 8.90 -11.24 -3.38
C THR A 53 9.89 -12.26 -3.94
N LYS A 54 11.08 -11.85 -4.39
CA LYS A 54 12.04 -12.74 -5.10
C LYS A 54 12.97 -13.54 -4.20
N LYS A 55 13.29 -13.05 -3.00
CA LYS A 55 14.25 -13.71 -2.09
C LYS A 55 13.62 -14.31 -0.85
N MET A 56 12.53 -13.73 -0.35
CA MET A 56 11.92 -14.15 0.91
C MET A 56 10.61 -14.91 0.74
N GLY A 57 10.11 -15.06 -0.48
CA GLY A 57 8.92 -15.87 -0.77
C GLY A 57 7.59 -15.22 -0.39
N PHE A 58 7.56 -13.89 -0.22
CA PHE A 58 6.32 -13.13 -0.05
C PHE A 58 5.62 -12.96 -1.41
N SER A 59 5.07 -14.04 -1.95
CA SER A 59 4.45 -14.08 -3.28
C SER A 59 2.94 -13.84 -3.26
N HIS A 60 2.28 -14.00 -2.10
CA HIS A 60 0.85 -13.78 -1.98
C HIS A 60 0.57 -12.37 -1.47
N LEU A 61 -0.19 -11.60 -2.24
CA LEU A 61 -0.73 -10.30 -1.84
C LEU A 61 -2.16 -10.49 -1.37
N SER A 62 -2.39 -10.24 -0.09
CA SER A 62 -3.70 -10.34 0.54
C SER A 62 -4.59 -9.16 0.15
N THR A 63 -4.05 -7.94 0.22
CA THR A 63 -4.70 -6.68 -0.20
C THR A 63 -3.70 -5.53 -0.17
N ILE A 64 -4.05 -4.39 -0.80
CA ILE A 64 -3.41 -3.10 -0.58
C ILE A 64 -4.43 -2.16 0.04
N THR A 65 -4.09 -1.56 1.18
CA THR A 65 -4.93 -0.59 1.86
C THR A 65 -4.33 0.80 1.72
N GLY A 66 -5.12 1.79 1.31
CA GLY A 66 -4.74 3.20 1.37
C GLY A 66 -5.39 3.89 2.57
N VAL A 67 -4.65 4.73 3.28
CA VAL A 67 -5.11 5.46 4.46
C VAL A 67 -4.66 6.93 4.39
N ASP A 68 -5.59 7.85 4.51
CA ASP A 68 -5.27 9.27 4.69
C ASP A 68 -4.83 9.53 6.15
N VAL A 69 -3.57 9.92 6.34
CA VAL A 69 -2.97 10.16 7.67
C VAL A 69 -2.70 11.65 7.95
N GLY A 70 -3.35 12.56 7.24
CA GLY A 70 -3.17 14.01 7.42
C GLY A 70 -2.43 14.63 6.24
N GLU A 71 -1.13 14.90 6.34
CA GLU A 71 -0.37 15.48 5.22
C GLU A 71 0.10 14.44 4.19
N GLU A 72 -0.04 13.15 4.53
CA GLU A 72 0.43 12.03 3.72
C GLU A 72 -0.70 11.03 3.46
N ILE A 73 -0.53 10.21 2.43
CA ILE A 73 -1.28 8.98 2.21
C ILE A 73 -0.36 7.81 2.57
N GLU A 74 -0.78 6.96 3.50
CA GLU A 74 -0.12 5.69 3.83
C GLU A 74 -0.70 4.58 2.94
N VAL A 75 0.15 3.95 2.13
CA VAL A 75 -0.20 2.78 1.33
C VAL A 75 0.41 1.55 2.00
N ILE A 76 -0.42 0.55 2.27
CA ILE A 76 -0.08 -0.63 3.06
C ILE A 76 -0.23 -1.87 2.19
N TYR A 77 0.87 -2.55 1.92
CA TYR A 77 0.91 -3.79 1.18
C TYR A 77 0.90 -4.97 2.16
N HIS A 78 -0.18 -5.75 2.16
CA HIS A 78 -0.32 -6.93 3.01
C HIS A 78 0.15 -8.17 2.25
N LEU A 79 1.36 -8.61 2.55
CA LEU A 79 2.04 -9.70 1.89
C LEU A 79 2.16 -10.91 2.82
N ASN A 80 1.98 -12.09 2.26
CA ASN A 80 2.07 -13.34 2.99
C ASN A 80 3.15 -14.26 2.40
N CYS A 81 3.88 -14.96 3.27
CA CYS A 81 4.79 -16.04 2.91
C CYS A 81 4.19 -17.40 3.27
N ALA A 82 3.62 -18.10 2.27
CA ALA A 82 3.17 -19.50 2.35
C ALA A 82 2.29 -19.85 3.57
N GLY A 83 1.39 -18.95 3.98
CA GLY A 83 0.48 -19.14 5.11
C GLY A 83 1.13 -19.03 6.50
N THR A 84 2.41 -18.66 6.57
CA THR A 84 3.16 -18.63 7.84
C THR A 84 3.22 -17.24 8.47
N ILE A 85 3.65 -16.22 7.73
CA ILE A 85 3.87 -14.86 8.25
C ILE A 85 3.16 -13.87 7.34
N GLU A 86 2.41 -12.96 7.96
CA GLU A 86 1.86 -11.79 7.30
C GLU A 86 2.71 -10.55 7.61
N LEU A 87 3.18 -9.91 6.56
CA LEU A 87 3.90 -8.65 6.58
C LEU A 87 2.98 -7.54 6.04
N SER A 88 2.78 -6.49 6.82
CA SER A 88 2.17 -5.25 6.34
C SER A 88 3.27 -4.22 6.11
N LEU A 89 3.70 -4.09 4.85
CA LEU A 89 4.70 -3.10 4.44
C LEU A 89 4.01 -1.78 4.15
N LYS A 90 4.28 -0.78 4.97
CA LYS A 90 3.71 0.56 4.91
C LYS A 90 4.70 1.51 4.25
N VAL A 91 4.20 2.35 3.36
CA VAL A 91 4.94 3.46 2.77
C VAL A 91 4.05 4.70 2.79
N ARG A 92 4.64 5.86 3.10
CA ARG A 92 3.93 7.14 3.07
C ARG A 92 4.38 7.98 1.90
N VAL A 93 3.41 8.64 1.27
CA VAL A 93 3.64 9.58 0.18
C VAL A 93 2.94 10.91 0.46
N PRO A 94 3.54 12.05 0.05
CA PRO A 94 2.92 13.36 0.18
C PRO A 94 1.53 13.42 -0.50
N LYS A 95 0.55 14.05 0.14
CA LYS A 95 -0.83 14.12 -0.37
C LYS A 95 -1.02 15.07 -1.56
N ASP A 96 -0.13 16.06 -1.71
CA ASP A 96 -0.11 17.01 -2.82
C ASP A 96 0.26 16.33 -4.14
N LYS A 97 1.24 15.44 -4.12
CA LYS A 97 1.68 14.65 -5.29
C LYS A 97 1.95 13.18 -4.90
N PRO A 98 0.90 12.42 -4.56
CA PRO A 98 1.05 11.05 -4.07
C PRO A 98 1.39 10.14 -5.24
N ALA A 99 2.61 9.60 -5.24
CA ALA A 99 3.08 8.71 -6.29
C ALA A 99 3.96 7.59 -5.74
N LEU A 100 3.82 6.38 -6.28
CA LEU A 100 4.67 5.21 -6.01
C LEU A 100 4.92 4.45 -7.31
N PRO A 101 6.03 3.69 -7.44
CA PRO A 101 6.14 2.74 -8.54
C PRO A 101 5.13 1.60 -8.33
N THR A 102 4.53 1.12 -9.43
CA THR A 102 3.67 -0.07 -9.40
C THR A 102 4.46 -1.31 -8.97
N ILE A 103 3.78 -2.29 -8.37
CA ILE A 103 4.36 -3.63 -8.14
C ILE A 103 3.76 -4.70 -9.04
N THR A 104 2.90 -4.34 -10.01
CA THR A 104 2.20 -5.28 -10.90
C THR A 104 3.14 -6.22 -11.67
N ASN A 105 4.33 -5.75 -12.03
CA ASN A 105 5.38 -6.54 -12.67
C ASN A 105 5.99 -7.64 -11.76
N LEU A 106 5.87 -7.49 -10.44
CA LEU A 106 6.36 -8.45 -9.45
C LEU A 106 5.22 -9.30 -8.88
N VAL A 107 4.06 -8.69 -8.69
CA VAL A 107 2.86 -9.28 -8.12
C VAL A 107 1.64 -8.85 -8.96
N PRO A 108 1.25 -9.64 -9.98
CA PRO A 108 0.15 -9.27 -10.90
C PRO A 108 -1.18 -8.98 -10.20
N GLY A 109 -1.43 -9.61 -9.04
CA GLY A 109 -2.62 -9.37 -8.22
C GLY A 109 -2.73 -7.94 -7.68
N ALA A 110 -1.66 -7.13 -7.73
CA ALA A 110 -1.70 -5.73 -7.32
C ALA A 110 -2.55 -4.84 -8.24
N THR A 111 -2.85 -5.29 -9.47
CA THR A 111 -3.51 -4.49 -10.50
C THR A 111 -4.80 -3.85 -10.02
N LEU A 112 -5.71 -4.62 -9.43
CA LEU A 112 -7.00 -4.09 -8.98
C LEU A 112 -6.85 -3.19 -7.74
N TYR A 113 -6.00 -3.57 -6.81
CA TYR A 113 -5.82 -2.82 -5.57
C TYR A 113 -5.11 -1.47 -5.80
N GLU A 114 -4.11 -1.41 -6.69
CA GLU A 114 -3.46 -0.15 -7.06
C GLU A 114 -4.45 0.78 -7.80
N ARG A 115 -5.33 0.24 -8.65
CA ARG A 115 -6.43 1.00 -9.26
C ARG A 115 -7.44 1.52 -8.23
N GLU A 116 -7.83 0.72 -7.25
CA GLU A 116 -8.75 1.15 -6.18
C GLU A 116 -8.15 2.32 -5.38
N VAL A 117 -6.89 2.21 -4.96
CA VAL A 117 -6.20 3.27 -4.22
C VAL A 117 -6.00 4.51 -5.10
N HIS A 118 -5.73 4.34 -6.40
CA HIS A 118 -5.68 5.45 -7.34
C HIS A 118 -7.04 6.15 -7.44
N ASP A 119 -8.12 5.41 -7.63
CA ASP A 119 -9.46 5.96 -7.85
C ASP A 119 -10.01 6.67 -6.60
N LEU A 120 -9.85 6.07 -5.42
CA LEU A 120 -10.45 6.56 -4.19
C LEU A 120 -9.58 7.54 -3.39
N LEU A 121 -8.26 7.46 -3.53
CA LEU A 121 -7.28 8.27 -2.79
C LEU A 121 -6.35 9.08 -3.70
N GLY A 122 -6.36 8.88 -5.01
CA GLY A 122 -5.60 9.67 -5.98
C GLY A 122 -4.11 9.39 -6.00
N VAL A 123 -3.66 8.23 -5.50
CA VAL A 123 -2.23 7.84 -5.57
C VAL A 123 -1.90 7.37 -6.98
N THR A 124 -0.92 7.99 -7.62
CA THR A 124 -0.43 7.58 -8.94
C THR A 124 0.55 6.41 -8.82
N PHE A 125 0.31 5.31 -9.54
CA PHE A 125 1.21 4.16 -9.60
C PHE A 125 2.03 4.16 -10.91
N GLU A 126 3.26 4.65 -10.84
CA GLU A 126 4.14 4.80 -12.01
C GLU A 126 4.47 3.43 -12.64
N GLY A 127 4.22 3.29 -13.94
CA GLY A 127 4.43 2.05 -14.70
C GLY A 127 3.27 1.05 -14.65
N HIS A 128 2.15 1.39 -14.01
CA HIS A 128 0.96 0.54 -13.97
C HIS A 128 0.34 0.40 -15.38
N PRO A 129 -0.09 -0.80 -15.81
CA PRO A 129 -0.56 -1.03 -17.17
C PRO A 129 -1.88 -0.31 -17.52
N ASP A 130 -2.77 -0.16 -16.54
CA ASP A 130 -4.07 0.51 -16.71
C ASP A 130 -4.52 1.16 -15.39
N LEU A 131 -4.43 2.50 -15.28
CA LEU A 131 -4.90 3.24 -14.10
C LEU A 131 -6.29 3.87 -14.30
N SER A 132 -7.09 3.36 -15.23
CA SER A 132 -8.47 3.82 -15.37
C SER A 132 -9.28 3.56 -14.08
N PRO A 133 -10.20 4.49 -13.72
CA PRO A 133 -11.13 4.33 -12.58
C PRO A 133 -11.88 2.99 -12.59
N ILE A 134 -12.24 2.48 -11.41
CA ILE A 134 -12.98 1.21 -11.28
C ILE A 134 -14.15 1.25 -10.29
N ILE A 135 -14.08 2.08 -9.26
CA ILE A 135 -15.10 2.19 -8.21
C ILE A 135 -16.00 3.39 -8.49
N LEU A 136 -15.42 4.53 -8.88
CA LEU A 136 -16.17 5.75 -9.07
C LEU A 136 -16.96 5.73 -10.39
N PRO A 137 -18.20 6.23 -10.41
CA PRO A 137 -19.00 6.30 -11.63
C PRO A 137 -18.34 7.12 -12.73
N GLU A 138 -18.72 6.86 -13.98
CA GLU A 138 -18.34 7.70 -15.11
C GLU A 138 -18.80 9.16 -14.88
N GLY A 139 -17.97 10.11 -15.30
CA GLY A 139 -18.25 11.54 -15.10
C GLY A 139 -18.09 12.03 -13.65
N TRP A 140 -17.50 11.22 -12.76
CA TRP A 140 -17.15 11.67 -11.41
C TRP A 140 -16.28 12.93 -11.45
N ALA A 141 -16.52 13.83 -10.50
CA ALA A 141 -15.83 15.11 -10.45
C ALA A 141 -14.30 14.91 -10.34
N PRO A 142 -13.49 15.56 -11.21
CA PRO A 142 -12.05 15.42 -11.17
C PRO A 142 -11.49 15.90 -9.82
N ASP A 143 -10.41 15.28 -9.37
CA ASP A 143 -9.70 15.58 -8.11
C ASP A 143 -10.54 15.41 -6.81
N VAL A 144 -11.72 14.77 -6.91
CA VAL A 144 -12.56 14.43 -5.76
C VAL A 144 -12.32 12.98 -5.34
N TYR A 145 -11.41 12.79 -4.39
CA TYR A 145 -11.06 11.48 -3.85
C TYR A 145 -11.80 11.21 -2.54
N PRO A 146 -12.92 10.46 -2.52
CA PRO A 146 -13.86 10.44 -1.39
C PRO A 146 -13.28 9.86 -0.10
N LEU A 147 -12.25 9.01 -0.16
CA LEU A 147 -11.60 8.47 1.04
C LEU A 147 -10.55 9.41 1.64
N ARG A 148 -10.31 10.60 1.06
CA ARG A 148 -9.48 11.64 1.69
C ARG A 148 -10.29 12.38 2.76
N LYS A 149 -9.71 12.54 3.95
CA LYS A 149 -10.35 13.13 5.15
C LYS A 149 -10.83 14.58 4.98
N LYS A 150 -10.36 15.29 3.96
CA LYS A 150 -10.81 16.67 3.66
C LYS A 150 -12.26 16.73 3.17
N TRP A 151 -12.78 15.62 2.68
CA TRP A 151 -14.12 15.52 2.11
C TRP A 151 -15.14 15.09 3.16
N THR A 152 -16.28 15.77 3.16
CA THR A 152 -17.50 15.33 3.83
C THR A 152 -18.52 14.94 2.76
N ILE A 153 -19.58 14.22 3.14
CA ILE A 153 -20.61 13.77 2.21
C ILE A 153 -21.23 14.97 1.48
N GLU A 154 -21.49 16.06 2.19
CA GLU A 154 -22.10 17.29 1.65
C GLU A 154 -21.18 17.94 0.61
N LYS A 155 -19.88 18.03 0.89
CA LYS A 155 -18.89 18.58 -0.06
C LYS A 155 -18.75 17.73 -1.31
N ILE A 156 -18.82 16.40 -1.18
CA ILE A 156 -18.78 15.48 -2.33
C ILE A 156 -20.03 15.69 -3.18
N GLN A 157 -21.22 15.68 -2.56
CA GLN A 157 -22.48 15.88 -3.25
C GLN A 157 -22.49 17.21 -4.01
N GLU A 158 -22.04 18.30 -3.41
CA GLU A 158 -21.97 19.60 -4.09
C GLU A 158 -21.08 19.55 -5.35
N LYS A 159 -19.91 18.91 -5.26
CA LYS A 159 -18.97 18.82 -6.38
C LYS A 159 -19.45 17.90 -7.49
N VAL A 160 -20.03 16.76 -7.11
CA VAL A 160 -20.51 15.75 -8.07
C VAL A 160 -21.79 16.22 -8.77
N THR A 161 -22.72 16.86 -8.05
CA THR A 161 -23.98 17.35 -8.66
C THR A 161 -23.79 18.59 -9.54
N LYS A 162 -22.79 19.44 -9.27
CA LYS A 162 -22.44 20.57 -10.15
C LYS A 162 -21.64 20.15 -11.39
N GLY A 163 -20.94 19.01 -11.36
CA GLY A 163 -20.10 18.51 -12.45
C GLY A 163 -20.71 17.39 -13.29
N GLY A 164 -21.65 16.62 -12.74
CA GLY A 164 -22.31 15.51 -13.42
C GLY A 164 -23.56 15.99 -14.14
N LYS A 165 -23.50 16.09 -15.47
CA LYS A 165 -24.71 16.01 -16.29
C LYS A 165 -25.30 14.61 -16.06
N ARG A 166 -26.46 14.54 -15.40
CA ARG A 166 -27.34 13.37 -15.51
C ARG A 166 -27.81 13.23 -16.96
#